data_AF-A0A7C2PK60-F1
#
_entry.id   AF-A0A7C2PK60-F1
#
_cell.length_a   1.000
_cell.length_b   1.000
_cell.length_c   1.000
_cell.angle_alpha   90.00
_cell.angle_beta   90.00
_cell.angle_gamma   90.00
#
_symmetry.space_group_name_H-M   'P 1'
#
loop_
_entity.id
_entity.type
_entity.pdbx_description
1 polymer ?
#
loop_
_entity_poly.entity_id
_entity_poly.type
_entity_poly.pdbx_seq_one_letter_code
_entity_poly.pdbx_strand_id
1 'polypeptide(L)'
;LASRELLDPFEALKIVAIYRLIMPGKNIMVMGGREKVLRDLQSWIFFAGANGMLIGNYLITSGRSVEDDLKMIDDLGLTRKAHCVSNVA
;
A
#
# COMPACT_ATOMS: atom_id res chain seq x y z
N LEU A 1 19.39 10.49 -9.87
CA LEU A 1 18.41 9.63 -9.14
C LEU A 1 18.03 8.34 -9.87
N ALA A 2 18.40 8.16 -11.14
CA ALA A 2 17.94 7.04 -11.98
C ALA A 2 18.63 5.67 -11.74
N SER A 3 19.53 5.56 -10.74
CA SER A 3 20.38 4.37 -10.51
C SER A 3 20.38 3.90 -9.05
N ARG A 4 19.28 4.10 -8.32
CA ARG A 4 19.11 3.50 -6.99
C ARG A 4 18.47 2.14 -7.11
N GLU A 5 19.05 1.16 -6.43
CA GLU A 5 18.44 -0.15 -6.26
C GLU A 5 17.11 -0.03 -5.51
N LEU A 6 16.20 -0.95 -5.81
CA LEU A 6 14.94 -1.05 -5.09
C LEU A 6 15.21 -1.48 -3.66
N LEU A 7 14.43 -0.95 -2.72
CA LEU A 7 14.48 -1.37 -1.33
C LEU A 7 14.18 -2.87 -1.22
N ASP A 8 14.84 -3.51 -0.26
CA ASP A 8 14.43 -4.85 0.15
C ASP A 8 12.98 -4.80 0.68
N PRO A 9 12.11 -5.77 0.34
CA PRO A 9 10.73 -5.78 0.79
C PRO A 9 10.59 -5.68 2.32
N PHE A 10 11.46 -6.34 3.08
CA PHE A 10 11.41 -6.27 4.55
C PHE A 10 11.89 -4.93 5.08
N GLU A 11 12.85 -4.29 4.41
CA GLU A 11 13.25 -2.93 4.74
C GLU A 11 12.08 -1.95 4.56
N ALA A 12 11.34 -2.08 3.45
CA ALA A 12 10.13 -1.28 3.23
C ALA A 12 9.07 -1.49 4.33
N LEU A 13 8.83 -2.73 4.76
CA LEU A 13 7.91 -3.04 5.85
C LEU A 13 8.39 -2.49 7.21
N LYS A 14 9.69 -2.58 7.50
CA LYS A 14 10.27 -1.98 8.72
C LYS A 14 10.08 -0.47 8.74
N ILE A 15 10.26 0.20 7.60
CA ILE A 15 10.03 1.64 7.48
C ILE A 15 8.57 1.98 7.84
N VAL A 16 7.60 1.24 7.30
CA VAL A 16 6.17 1.42 7.65
C VAL A 16 5.93 1.22 9.15
N ALA A 17 6.51 0.17 9.75
CA ALA A 17 6.37 -0.12 11.17
C ALA A 17 6.98 0.98 12.07
N ILE A 18 8.15 1.50 11.69
CA ILE A 18 8.79 2.62 12.39
C ILE A 18 7.90 3.87 12.30
N TYR A 19 7.34 4.18 11.13
CA TYR A 19 6.42 5.30 10.99
C TYR A 19 5.16 5.15 11.86
N ARG A 20 4.61 3.94 11.97
CA ARG A 20 3.49 3.67 12.88
C ARG A 20 3.86 3.89 14.34
N LEU A 21 5.07 3.49 14.74
CA LEU A 21 5.56 3.69 16.10
C LEU A 21 5.76 5.18 16.44
N ILE A 22 6.34 5.95 15.51
CA ILE A 22 6.58 7.39 15.69
C ILE A 22 5.27 8.18 15.62
N MET A 23 4.32 7.77 14.78
CA MET A 23 3.07 8.49 14.52
C MET A 23 1.84 7.59 14.72
N PRO A 24 1.51 7.19 15.96
CA PRO A 24 0.45 6.21 16.23
C PRO A 24 -0.93 6.67 15.77
N GLY A 25 -1.24 7.97 15.84
CA GLY A 25 -2.54 8.53 15.47
C GLY A 25 -2.68 9.02 14.03
N LYS A 26 -1.65 8.85 13.18
CA LYS A 26 -1.71 9.36 11.78
C LYS A 26 -2.10 8.28 10.80
N ASN A 27 -2.69 8.70 9.68
CA ASN A 27 -2.95 7.83 8.54
C ASN A 27 -1.65 7.60 7.77
N ILE A 28 -1.29 6.34 7.59
CA ILE A 28 -0.13 5.88 6.85
C ILE A 28 -0.66 5.11 5.65
N MET A 29 -0.48 5.69 4.47
CA MET A 29 -0.97 5.12 3.22
C MET A 29 0.21 4.71 2.33
N VAL A 30 0.17 3.49 1.82
CA VAL A 30 1.16 3.00 0.84
C VAL A 30 0.57 3.12 -0.56
N MET A 31 1.26 3.84 -1.44
CA MET A 31 0.78 4.15 -2.78
C MET A 31 1.64 3.48 -3.86
N GLY A 32 1.70 4.08 -5.06
CA GLY A 32 2.38 3.54 -6.22
C GLY A 32 3.83 3.12 -5.93
N GLY A 33 4.27 2.06 -6.62
CA GLY A 33 5.58 1.44 -6.43
C GLY A 33 5.60 0.23 -5.48
N ARG A 34 4.52 0.01 -4.71
CA ARG A 34 4.38 -1.16 -3.82
C ARG A 34 4.51 -2.50 -4.56
N GLU A 35 4.07 -2.60 -5.81
CA GLU A 35 4.19 -3.83 -6.60
C GLU A 35 5.65 -4.19 -6.91
N LYS A 36 6.46 -3.19 -7.25
CA LYS A 36 7.87 -3.40 -7.59
C LYS A 36 8.71 -3.71 -6.35
N VAL A 37 8.42 -3.02 -5.25
CA VAL A 37 9.18 -3.16 -4.00
C VAL A 37 8.71 -4.38 -3.19
N LEU A 38 7.41 -4.52 -2.93
CA LEU A 38 6.87 -5.55 -2.03
C LEU A 38 6.50 -6.84 -2.74
N ARG A 39 6.26 -6.83 -4.06
CA ARG A 39 5.92 -8.02 -4.86
C ARG A 39 4.73 -8.78 -4.25
N ASP A 40 4.95 -9.99 -3.71
CA ASP A 40 3.91 -10.80 -3.07
C ASP A 40 3.62 -10.38 -1.62
N LEU A 41 4.48 -9.58 -1.00
CA LEU A 41 4.36 -9.11 0.39
C LEU A 41 3.51 -7.85 0.54
N GLN A 42 2.69 -7.52 -0.45
CA GLN A 42 1.83 -6.33 -0.40
C GLN A 42 0.80 -6.39 0.73
N SER A 43 0.30 -7.57 1.08
CA SER A 43 -0.63 -7.75 2.21
C SER A 43 -0.01 -7.40 3.56
N TRP A 44 1.32 -7.52 3.69
CA TRP A 44 2.04 -7.29 4.94
C TRP A 44 2.11 -5.81 5.33
N ILE A 45 1.79 -4.88 4.43
CA ILE A 45 1.76 -3.44 4.76
C ILE A 45 0.77 -3.14 5.89
N PHE A 46 -0.36 -3.85 5.91
CA PHE A 46 -1.39 -3.66 6.93
C PHE A 46 -0.91 -4.19 8.28
N PHE A 47 -0.22 -5.33 8.27
CA PHE A 47 0.41 -5.88 9.47
C PHE A 47 1.52 -4.96 10.00
N ALA A 48 2.30 -4.34 9.10
CA ALA A 48 3.32 -3.36 9.47
C ALA A 48 2.73 -2.05 10.01
N GLY A 49 1.41 -1.82 9.89
CA GLY A 49 0.73 -0.67 10.47
C GLY A 49 0.31 0.40 9.46
N ALA A 50 0.36 0.13 8.16
CA ALA A 50 -0.36 0.95 7.19
C ALA A 50 -1.88 0.78 7.37
N ASN A 51 -2.64 1.85 7.19
CA ASN A 51 -4.11 1.84 7.31
C ASN A 51 -4.80 2.36 6.04
N GLY A 52 -4.07 2.48 4.94
CA GLY A 52 -4.63 2.80 3.64
C GLY A 52 -3.70 2.37 2.51
N MET A 53 -4.28 2.17 1.34
CA MET A 53 -3.57 1.89 0.10
C MET A 53 -4.31 2.54 -1.07
N LEU A 54 -3.59 2.81 -2.15
CA LEU A 54 -4.20 3.21 -3.41
C LEU A 54 -4.53 1.96 -4.23
N ILE A 55 -5.79 1.85 -4.68
CA ILE A 55 -6.29 0.75 -5.52
C ILE A 55 -6.52 1.24 -6.95
N GLY A 56 -6.31 0.36 -7.93
CA GLY A 56 -6.53 0.66 -9.36
C GLY A 56 -5.37 1.39 -10.03
N ASN A 57 -5.66 2.00 -11.19
CA ASN A 57 -4.65 2.73 -11.96
C ASN A 57 -4.04 3.85 -11.11
N TYR A 58 -2.76 3.71 -10.78
CA TYR A 58 -2.04 4.79 -10.10
C TYR A 58 -1.92 6.00 -11.04
N LEU A 59 -1.82 7.19 -10.47
CA LEU A 59 -1.75 8.45 -11.24
C LEU A 59 -0.71 8.48 -12.36
N ILE A 60 0.42 7.77 -12.23
CA ILE A 60 1.55 7.84 -13.19
C ILE A 60 2.08 6.44 -13.55
N THR A 61 1.60 5.38 -12.91
CA THR A 61 2.12 4.02 -13.11
C THR A 61 0.97 3.03 -13.23
N SER A 62 1.07 2.10 -14.17
CA SER A 62 0.19 0.93 -14.18
C SER A 62 0.34 0.19 -12.85
N GLY A 63 -0.80 -0.11 -12.24
CA GLY A 63 -0.86 -0.87 -11.00
C GLY A 63 -1.55 -2.19 -11.18
N ARG A 64 -1.79 -2.84 -10.04
CA ARG A 64 -2.57 -4.05 -9.91
C ARG A 64 -4.04 -3.77 -10.22
N SER A 65 -4.74 -4.80 -10.67
CA SER A 65 -6.18 -4.75 -10.85
C SER A 65 -6.86 -4.40 -9.53
N VAL A 66 -7.94 -3.62 -9.62
CA VAL A 66 -8.75 -3.24 -8.45
C VAL A 66 -9.29 -4.50 -7.78
N GLU A 67 -9.71 -5.47 -8.58
CA GLU A 67 -10.32 -6.73 -8.16
C GLU A 67 -9.38 -7.53 -7.26
N ASP A 68 -8.09 -7.60 -7.60
CA ASP A 68 -7.09 -8.32 -6.81
C ASP A 68 -6.84 -7.63 -5.45
N ASP A 69 -6.79 -6.30 -5.44
CA ASP A 69 -6.59 -5.55 -4.19
C ASP A 69 -7.81 -5.69 -3.28
N LEU A 70 -9.02 -5.64 -3.85
CA LEU A 70 -10.24 -5.86 -3.11
C LEU A 70 -10.27 -7.27 -2.51
N LYS A 71 -9.94 -8.29 -3.31
CA LYS A 71 -9.84 -9.67 -2.84
C LYS A 71 -8.82 -9.82 -1.71
N MET A 72 -7.64 -9.22 -1.85
CA MET A 72 -6.61 -9.24 -0.82
C MET A 72 -7.12 -8.63 0.51
N ILE A 73 -7.85 -7.52 0.46
CA ILE A 73 -8.42 -6.88 1.65
C ILE A 73 -9.48 -7.78 2.30
N ASP A 74 -10.34 -8.40 1.48
CA ASP A 74 -11.37 -9.32 1.95
C ASP A 74 -10.75 -10.58 2.58
N ASP A 75 -9.71 -11.15 1.96
CA ASP A 75 -8.96 -12.31 2.47
C ASP A 75 -8.25 -12.01 3.80
N LEU A 76 -7.82 -10.76 4.02
CA LEU A 76 -7.23 -10.29 5.28
C LEU A 76 -8.27 -10.02 6.37
N GLY A 77 -9.57 -10.10 6.07
CA GLY A 77 -10.65 -9.83 7.02
C GLY A 77 -10.73 -8.36 7.47
N LEU A 78 -10.22 -7.42 6.65
CA LEU A 78 -10.16 -6.01 6.99
C LEU A 78 -11.44 -5.25 6.57
N THR A 79 -11.90 -4.33 7.42
CA THR A 79 -13.07 -3.50 7.10
C THR A 79 -12.67 -2.33 6.21
N ARG A 80 -13.24 -2.28 5.01
CA ARG A 80 -13.05 -1.19 4.05
C ARG A 80 -13.78 0.08 4.51
N LYS A 81 -13.02 1.14 4.81
CA LYS A 81 -13.55 2.51 4.78
C LYS A 81 -13.24 3.10 3.41
N ALA A 82 -14.06 2.76 2.42
CA ALA A 82 -13.92 3.34 1.10
C ALA A 82 -14.30 4.83 1.17
N HIS A 83 -13.31 5.72 1.10
CA HIS A 83 -13.57 7.08 0.67
C HIS A 83 -13.60 7.05 -0.86
N CYS A 84 -14.79 6.80 -1.42
CA CYS A 84 -14.99 6.98 -2.85
C CYS A 84 -14.74 8.45 -3.18
N VAL A 85 -13.61 8.76 -3.82
CA VAL A 85 -13.50 9.99 -4.60
C VAL A 85 -14.29 9.75 -5.87
N SER A 86 -15.62 9.89 -5.78
CA SER A 86 -16.50 9.91 -6.93
C SER A 86 -16.27 11.21 -7.70
N ASN A 87 -15.18 11.29 -8.46
CA ASN A 87 -15.06 12.10 -9.67
C ASN A 87 -13.65 11.99 -10.25
N VAL A 88 -13.50 11.29 -11.36
CA VAL A 88 -12.89 11.83 -12.59
C VAL A 88 -13.49 11.02 -13.74
N ALA A 89 -14.37 11.71 -14.48
CA ALA A 89 -14.87 11.45 -15.85
C ALA A 89 -15.40 10.05 -16.19
#